data_AF-A0A2U2RXJ6-F1
#
_entry.id   AF-A0A2U2RXJ6-F1
#
_cell.length_a   1.000
_cell.length_b   1.000
_cell.length_c   1.000
_cell.angle_alpha   90.00
_cell.angle_beta   90.00
_cell.angle_gamma   90.00
#
_symmetry.space_group_name_H-M   'P 1'
#
loop_
_entity.id
_entity.type
_entity.pdbx_description
1 polymer ?
#
loop_
_entity_poly.entity_id
_entity_poly.type
_entity_poly.pdbx_seq_one_letter_code
_entity_poly.pdbx_strand_id
1 'polypeptide(L)'
;MKKLFLLPLFILSVFVLVYSCSEEEEEMSSPPSVVQSQETIPDTTQYTLTVSAGEGGVVSTEGGTYDEGTEITITATPDDGYEFLGWEGSDSDSNTLTLALNSDTNIQALFQRNKSSLLIRKNTFNLPMNEIGLSAEELDQTLQIVSGPFHYASSNKNYMLFPGQAWWIAGNSDIGVQERTDENRVPSFTLIKENGLWKYNNSYQMPGFWGPRNFEKRNDVFFICDGNEIGDLSEGDRWEGDLFMGQVISDGNIIWTRVNNDSEMGYYHGLGVGDLNADGLLDVGVAPGKDNFIQLFYQNGNGSFKMDNTKIRVNSRNEGQTFDITPFTMQISDLNGDDYAEIITASYGGGDPNNDKNLNDIRIYQLNQEKSTYKLEFVSRIPSSIYNIGLGATSIKVLDINNDNKKDLIVAREGFSSGTVNSFEAWIAKSNFEYELSYTSPIYSQQDLLFREFLMFDVNNDNYDDIVLRPHAFGSLYRIVPNNFNILESGGVKLNHLIWLNNQDGTFSNYTNKELIAEDLITYNLFPYMENNKLHFMGIYSNNAEIGEVNATDIEVNLD
;
A
#
# COMPACT_ATOMS: atom_id res chain seq x y z
N MET A 1 -9.64 43.00 48.54
CA MET A 1 -11.00 42.42 48.45
C MET A 1 -10.88 40.91 48.62
N LYS A 2 -11.63 40.34 49.57
CA LYS A 2 -11.64 38.91 49.94
C LYS A 2 -12.46 38.08 48.94
N LYS A 3 -12.05 36.83 48.70
CA LYS A 3 -12.81 35.58 48.39
C LYS A 3 -11.74 34.51 48.06
N LEU A 4 -11.24 33.69 48.98
CA LEU A 4 -11.82 32.56 49.73
C LEU A 4 -12.46 31.48 48.83
N PHE A 5 -11.68 30.43 48.52
CA PHE A 5 -12.14 29.11 48.06
C PHE A 5 -11.86 28.11 49.19
N LEU A 6 -12.86 27.32 49.56
CA LEU A 6 -12.80 26.25 50.56
C LEU A 6 -13.17 24.93 49.88
N LEU A 7 -12.29 23.92 50.02
CA LEU A 7 -12.56 22.50 49.76
C LEU A 7 -13.55 21.93 50.80
N PRO A 8 -14.22 20.80 50.47
CA PRO A 8 -14.50 19.79 51.47
C PRO A 8 -13.80 18.46 51.17
N LEU A 9 -13.01 18.02 52.14
CA LEU A 9 -12.62 16.64 52.42
C LEU A 9 -13.84 15.95 53.07
N PHE A 10 -14.21 14.73 52.63
CA PHE A 10 -15.17 13.89 53.36
C PHE A 10 -14.44 12.69 53.97
N ILE A 11 -14.60 12.54 55.28
CA ILE A 11 -14.03 11.48 56.12
C ILE A 11 -15.09 10.40 56.38
N LEU A 12 -14.58 9.17 56.38
CA LEU A 12 -15.21 7.87 56.67
C LEU A 12 -15.93 7.81 58.05
N SER A 13 -17.11 7.20 58.11
CA SER A 13 -17.62 6.62 59.36
C SER A 13 -18.38 5.31 59.11
N VAL A 14 -17.92 4.26 59.79
CA VAL A 14 -18.46 2.90 59.81
C VAL A 14 -19.48 2.81 60.94
N PHE A 15 -20.67 2.25 60.67
CA PHE A 15 -21.65 1.89 61.70
C PHE A 15 -21.89 0.38 61.67
N VAL A 16 -21.45 -0.30 62.74
CA VAL A 16 -21.74 -1.70 63.03
C VAL A 16 -22.98 -1.74 63.92
N LEU A 17 -24.02 -2.45 63.49
CA LEU A 17 -25.23 -2.70 64.28
C LEU A 17 -25.26 -4.17 64.67
N VAL A 18 -25.02 -4.41 65.95
CA VAL A 18 -25.19 -5.70 66.64
C VAL A 18 -26.58 -5.67 67.26
N TYR A 19 -27.46 -6.62 66.93
CA TYR A 19 -28.70 -6.84 67.66
C TYR A 19 -28.71 -8.25 68.25
N SER A 20 -28.81 -8.27 69.57
CA SER A 20 -28.90 -9.44 70.46
C SER A 20 -30.36 -9.68 70.84
N CYS A 21 -30.73 -10.97 70.94
CA CYS A 21 -32.04 -11.48 71.37
C CYS A 21 -32.42 -11.10 72.81
N SER A 22 -33.73 -11.03 73.06
CA SER A 22 -34.37 -11.48 74.31
C SER A 22 -35.79 -11.98 74.02
N GLU A 23 -36.09 -13.20 74.47
CA GLU A 23 -37.40 -13.86 74.46
C GLU A 23 -38.38 -13.25 75.47
N GLU A 24 -39.69 -13.39 75.24
CA GLU A 24 -40.66 -13.83 76.25
C GLU A 24 -41.99 -14.26 75.57
N GLU A 25 -42.57 -15.35 76.07
CA GLU A 25 -43.73 -16.11 75.57
C GLU A 25 -45.08 -15.48 75.97
N GLU A 26 -46.14 -15.64 75.16
CA GLU A 26 -47.52 -15.81 75.67
C GLU A 26 -48.37 -16.72 74.74
N GLU A 27 -49.22 -17.53 75.37
CA GLU A 27 -50.00 -18.65 74.81
C GLU A 27 -51.25 -18.28 73.99
N MET A 28 -51.70 -19.26 73.20
CA MET A 28 -52.83 -19.26 72.27
C MET A 28 -54.24 -19.09 72.88
N SER A 29 -55.16 -18.50 72.10
CA SER A 29 -56.50 -19.08 71.91
C SER A 29 -57.13 -18.73 70.54
N SER A 30 -57.69 -19.73 69.87
CA SER A 30 -58.51 -19.66 68.63
C SER A 30 -60.01 -19.56 68.96
N PRO A 31 -60.94 -18.98 68.16
CA PRO A 31 -61.45 -19.60 66.89
C PRO A 31 -62.12 -18.56 65.91
N PRO A 32 -62.96 -18.89 64.88
CA PRO A 32 -63.26 -20.15 64.18
C PRO A 32 -63.07 -20.12 62.65
N SER A 33 -63.13 -21.31 62.04
CA SER A 33 -62.98 -21.59 60.60
C SER A 33 -64.03 -20.94 59.69
N VAL A 34 -63.55 -20.37 58.57
CA VAL A 34 -64.33 -20.04 57.38
C VAL A 34 -63.91 -21.00 56.26
N VAL A 35 -64.91 -21.62 55.63
CA VAL A 35 -64.77 -22.56 54.51
C VAL A 35 -64.24 -21.81 53.29
N GLN A 36 -63.00 -22.08 52.87
CA GLN A 36 -62.47 -21.65 51.58
C GLN A 36 -62.78 -22.69 50.52
N SER A 37 -63.47 -22.25 49.47
CA SER A 37 -63.54 -22.95 48.18
C SER A 37 -62.14 -23.04 47.59
N GLN A 38 -61.63 -24.26 47.42
CA GLN A 38 -60.35 -24.53 46.81
C GLN A 38 -60.49 -24.31 45.29
N GLU A 39 -60.08 -23.15 44.79
CA GLU A 39 -59.75 -23.00 43.37
C GLU A 39 -58.58 -23.92 43.07
N THR A 40 -58.80 -24.92 42.22
CA THR A 40 -57.71 -25.66 41.59
C THR A 40 -56.95 -24.67 40.71
N ILE A 41 -55.77 -24.22 41.15
CA ILE A 41 -54.80 -23.56 40.28
C ILE A 41 -54.56 -24.54 39.13
N PRO A 42 -54.77 -24.16 37.85
CA PRO A 42 -54.39 -25.03 36.75
C PRO A 42 -52.90 -25.31 36.88
N ASP A 43 -52.54 -26.58 36.94
CA ASP A 43 -51.16 -27.03 36.91
C ASP A 43 -50.62 -26.64 35.52
N THR A 44 -49.92 -25.51 35.45
CA THR A 44 -49.31 -25.06 34.20
C THR A 44 -48.08 -25.93 33.96
N THR A 45 -48.08 -26.67 32.84
CA THR A 45 -46.91 -27.40 32.40
C THR A 45 -45.77 -26.41 32.21
N GLN A 46 -44.65 -26.63 32.88
CA GLN A 46 -43.46 -25.80 32.75
C GLN A 46 -42.34 -26.59 32.09
N TYR A 47 -41.53 -25.88 31.31
CA TYR A 47 -40.35 -26.42 30.64
C TYR A 47 -39.12 -25.58 30.95
N THR A 48 -37.96 -26.23 30.92
CA THR A 48 -36.67 -25.61 31.18
C THR A 48 -35.96 -25.30 29.87
N LEU A 49 -35.58 -24.04 29.69
CA LEU A 49 -34.64 -23.61 28.66
C LEU A 49 -33.26 -23.48 29.31
N THR A 50 -32.26 -24.16 28.75
CA THR A 50 -30.85 -23.93 29.07
C THR A 50 -30.18 -23.31 27.85
N VAL A 51 -29.55 -22.15 28.03
CA VAL A 51 -28.79 -21.48 26.97
C VAL A 51 -27.35 -21.34 27.41
N SER A 52 -26.42 -21.68 26.52
CA SER A 52 -24.99 -21.52 26.76
C SER A 52 -24.31 -20.83 25.58
N ALA A 53 -23.14 -20.25 25.84
CA ALA A 53 -22.24 -19.73 24.82
C ALA A 53 -21.02 -20.65 24.70
N GLY A 54 -20.62 -20.96 23.47
CA GLY A 54 -19.27 -21.47 23.19
C GLY A 54 -18.19 -20.43 23.49
N GLU A 55 -16.92 -20.81 23.36
CA GLU A 55 -15.80 -19.89 23.54
C GLU A 55 -15.83 -18.76 22.50
N GLY A 56 -15.67 -17.51 22.95
CA GLY A 56 -15.59 -16.34 22.06
C GLY A 56 -16.89 -15.58 21.82
N GLY A 57 -17.83 -15.66 22.77
CA GLY A 57 -19.00 -14.80 22.77
C GLY A 57 -19.87 -15.00 23.99
N VAL A 58 -20.99 -14.29 24.01
CA VAL A 58 -21.98 -14.30 25.09
C VAL A 58 -23.39 -14.45 24.54
N VAL A 59 -24.30 -14.91 25.39
CA VAL A 59 -25.74 -14.99 25.11
C VAL A 59 -26.51 -14.05 26.03
N SER A 60 -27.64 -13.53 25.56
CA SER A 60 -28.46 -12.55 26.29
C SER A 60 -29.13 -13.09 27.56
N THR A 61 -29.18 -14.41 27.73
CA THR A 61 -29.74 -15.11 28.89
C THR A 61 -29.14 -16.52 28.97
N GLU A 62 -29.03 -17.09 30.17
CA GLU A 62 -28.69 -18.50 30.41
C GLU A 62 -29.94 -19.42 30.40
N GLY A 63 -31.13 -18.82 30.22
CA GLY A 63 -32.41 -19.52 30.22
C GLY A 63 -33.13 -19.46 31.58
N GLY A 64 -33.97 -20.47 31.85
CA GLY A 64 -34.87 -20.49 33.00
C GLY A 64 -36.05 -21.46 32.81
N THR A 65 -37.00 -21.41 33.74
CA THR A 65 -38.23 -22.21 33.68
C THR A 65 -39.39 -21.32 33.24
N TYR A 66 -40.15 -21.77 32.24
CA TYR A 66 -41.22 -21.00 31.63
C TYR A 66 -42.48 -21.86 31.47
N ASP A 67 -43.65 -21.22 31.50
CA ASP A 67 -44.91 -21.90 31.20
C ASP A 67 -44.94 -22.33 29.71
N GLU A 68 -45.58 -23.47 29.45
CA GLU A 68 -45.75 -24.03 28.10
C GLU A 68 -46.27 -22.99 27.10
N GLY A 69 -45.61 -22.93 25.94
CA GLY A 69 -45.94 -22.00 24.84
C GLY A 69 -45.37 -20.59 24.99
N THR A 70 -44.62 -20.30 26.06
CA THR A 70 -43.92 -19.01 26.21
C THR A 70 -42.92 -18.81 25.06
N GLU A 71 -42.94 -17.64 24.42
CA GLU A 71 -41.95 -17.25 23.43
C GLU A 71 -40.77 -16.53 24.09
N ILE A 72 -39.55 -17.03 23.86
CA ILE A 72 -38.30 -16.45 24.37
C ILE A 72 -37.42 -16.05 23.20
N THR A 73 -36.86 -14.84 23.25
CA THR A 73 -35.86 -14.36 22.29
C THR A 73 -34.47 -14.35 22.92
N ILE A 74 -33.51 -14.96 22.24
CA ILE A 74 -32.12 -15.10 22.64
C ILE A 74 -31.26 -14.40 21.60
N THR A 75 -30.28 -13.60 22.02
CA THR A 75 -29.29 -12.98 21.13
C THR A 75 -27.90 -13.46 21.51
N ALA A 76 -27.12 -13.90 20.52
CA ALA A 76 -25.70 -14.20 20.63
C ALA A 76 -24.88 -12.99 20.16
N THR A 77 -23.90 -12.60 20.97
CA THR A 77 -22.95 -11.51 20.67
C THR A 77 -21.54 -12.08 20.67
N PRO A 78 -20.84 -12.13 19.52
CA PRO A 78 -19.44 -12.52 19.48
C PRO A 78 -18.56 -11.56 20.27
N ASP A 79 -17.52 -12.10 20.90
CA ASP A 79 -16.42 -11.29 21.44
C ASP A 79 -15.53 -10.75 20.30
N ASP A 80 -14.70 -9.75 20.59
CA ASP A 80 -13.76 -9.20 19.62
C ASP A 80 -12.87 -10.29 19.00
N GLY A 81 -12.83 -10.34 17.67
CA GLY A 81 -12.06 -11.34 16.91
C GLY A 81 -12.74 -12.70 16.75
N TYR A 82 -14.02 -12.82 17.10
CA TYR A 82 -14.85 -14.00 16.83
C TYR A 82 -16.05 -13.66 15.94
N GLU A 83 -16.59 -14.68 15.28
CA GLU A 83 -17.84 -14.62 14.53
C GLU A 83 -18.84 -15.65 15.05
N PHE A 84 -20.13 -15.34 14.93
CA PHE A 84 -21.22 -16.27 15.26
C PHE A 84 -21.41 -17.26 14.11
N LEU A 85 -21.34 -18.56 14.41
CA LEU A 85 -21.49 -19.62 13.42
C LEU A 85 -22.92 -20.16 13.30
N GLY A 86 -23.71 -20.06 14.36
CA GLY A 86 -25.02 -20.69 14.43
C GLY A 86 -25.38 -21.17 15.83
N TRP A 87 -26.54 -21.80 15.95
CA TRP A 87 -27.03 -22.39 17.20
C TRP A 87 -26.94 -23.91 17.14
N GLU A 88 -26.33 -24.56 18.13
CA GLU A 88 -26.55 -25.98 18.34
C GLU A 88 -27.93 -26.18 19.00
N GLY A 89 -28.76 -27.04 18.42
CA GLY A 89 -30.15 -27.24 18.83
C GLY A 89 -31.19 -26.42 18.06
N SER A 90 -30.78 -25.66 17.03
CA SER A 90 -31.67 -24.94 16.11
C SER A 90 -31.02 -24.78 14.74
N ASP A 91 -31.79 -24.88 13.65
CA ASP A 91 -31.29 -24.67 12.28
C ASP A 91 -31.25 -23.18 11.86
N SER A 92 -31.25 -22.26 12.84
CA SER A 92 -31.23 -20.81 12.58
C SER A 92 -29.81 -20.29 12.41
N ASP A 93 -29.56 -19.63 11.28
CA ASP A 93 -28.29 -18.93 11.00
C ASP A 93 -28.27 -17.48 11.54
N SER A 94 -29.41 -16.99 12.03
CA SER A 94 -29.51 -15.66 12.65
C SER A 94 -28.92 -15.67 14.07
N ASN A 95 -28.13 -14.66 14.41
CA ASN A 95 -27.61 -14.45 15.77
C ASN A 95 -28.69 -14.09 16.80
N THR A 96 -29.93 -13.87 16.35
CA THR A 96 -31.12 -13.77 17.20
C THR A 96 -32.06 -14.92 16.91
N LEU A 97 -32.46 -15.65 17.95
CA LEU A 97 -33.30 -16.83 17.89
C LEU A 97 -34.54 -16.66 18.78
N THR A 98 -35.73 -16.86 18.22
CA THR A 98 -37.00 -16.87 18.97
C THR A 98 -37.56 -18.29 19.02
N LEU A 99 -37.89 -18.78 20.22
CA LEU A 99 -38.36 -20.14 20.47
C LEU A 99 -39.65 -20.11 21.29
N ALA A 100 -40.65 -20.90 20.89
CA ALA A 100 -41.82 -21.21 21.72
C ALA A 100 -41.54 -22.49 22.52
N LEU A 101 -41.50 -22.38 23.86
CA LEU A 101 -41.06 -23.47 24.72
C LEU A 101 -42.20 -24.47 24.98
N ASN A 102 -42.18 -25.60 24.28
CA ASN A 102 -43.16 -26.69 24.41
C ASN A 102 -42.53 -28.01 24.92
N SER A 103 -41.24 -27.98 25.24
CA SER A 103 -40.48 -29.06 25.87
C SER A 103 -39.21 -28.49 26.49
N ASP A 104 -38.55 -29.24 27.38
CA ASP A 104 -37.21 -28.90 27.83
C ASP A 104 -36.28 -28.77 26.62
N THR A 105 -35.52 -27.67 26.56
CA THR A 105 -34.73 -27.29 25.38
C THR A 105 -33.35 -26.83 25.81
N ASN A 106 -32.32 -27.29 25.11
CA ASN A 106 -30.94 -26.84 25.30
C ASN A 106 -30.44 -26.24 23.99
N ILE A 107 -29.92 -25.01 24.08
CA ILE A 107 -29.40 -24.25 22.96
C ILE A 107 -27.98 -23.79 23.29
N GLN A 108 -27.06 -23.93 22.35
CA GLN A 108 -25.72 -23.37 22.49
C GLN A 108 -25.39 -22.45 21.33
N ALA A 109 -24.97 -21.21 21.60
CA ALA A 109 -24.40 -20.33 20.59
C ALA A 109 -22.99 -20.82 20.23
N LEU A 110 -22.73 -21.05 18.95
CA LEU A 110 -21.42 -21.45 18.44
C LEU A 110 -20.70 -20.22 17.90
N PHE A 111 -19.45 -20.07 18.31
CA PHE A 111 -18.56 -19.02 17.83
C PHE A 111 -17.28 -19.62 17.28
N GLN A 112 -16.66 -18.92 16.34
CA GLN A 112 -15.35 -19.27 15.82
C GLN A 112 -14.44 -18.07 15.84
N ARG A 113 -13.19 -18.29 16.25
CA ARG A 113 -12.15 -17.27 16.17
C ARG A 113 -11.88 -16.96 14.71
N ASN A 114 -11.96 -15.68 14.35
CA ASN A 114 -11.61 -15.21 13.02
C ASN A 114 -10.17 -15.66 12.72
N LYS A 115 -9.95 -16.33 11.58
CA LYS A 115 -8.58 -16.54 11.10
C LYS A 115 -7.94 -15.17 10.92
N SER A 116 -6.72 -15.00 11.45
CA SER A 116 -6.02 -13.74 11.29
C SER A 116 -5.82 -13.45 9.80
N SER A 117 -6.34 -12.32 9.34
CA SER A 117 -6.18 -11.86 7.96
C SER A 117 -4.71 -11.57 7.62
N LEU A 118 -3.84 -11.48 8.63
CA LEU A 118 -2.43 -11.17 8.48
C LEU A 118 -1.56 -12.19 9.22
N LEU A 119 -0.46 -12.61 8.62
CA LEU A 119 0.61 -13.34 9.30
C LEU A 119 1.88 -12.50 9.30
N ILE A 120 2.18 -11.93 10.46
CA ILE A 120 3.26 -10.96 10.66
C ILE A 120 4.47 -11.64 11.28
N ARG A 121 5.63 -11.48 10.64
CA ARG A 121 6.91 -12.01 11.12
C ARG A 121 7.90 -10.85 11.24
N LYS A 122 8.41 -10.60 12.44
CA LYS A 122 9.33 -9.48 12.74
C LYS A 122 10.68 -10.02 13.19
N ASN A 123 11.75 -9.36 12.80
CA ASN A 123 13.08 -9.63 13.34
C ASN A 123 13.96 -8.39 13.32
N THR A 124 14.94 -8.38 14.23
CA THR A 124 15.97 -7.35 14.33
C THR A 124 17.32 -7.96 13.94
N PHE A 125 18.12 -7.23 13.18
CA PHE A 125 19.49 -7.63 12.82
C PHE A 125 20.35 -6.39 12.57
N ASN A 126 21.67 -6.58 12.57
CA ASN A 126 22.62 -5.52 12.26
C ASN A 126 23.07 -5.64 10.80
N LEU A 127 23.05 -4.52 10.09
CA LEU A 127 23.74 -4.37 8.81
C LEU A 127 25.25 -4.20 9.06
N PRO A 128 26.12 -4.83 8.26
CA PRO A 128 27.56 -4.62 8.38
C PRO A 128 27.98 -3.27 7.77
N MET A 129 27.64 -2.16 8.45
CA MET A 129 27.78 -0.78 7.95
C MET A 129 29.13 -0.46 7.30
N ASN A 130 30.24 -0.87 7.92
CA ASN A 130 31.59 -0.66 7.39
C ASN A 130 31.88 -1.46 6.12
N GLU A 131 31.29 -2.65 5.96
CA GLU A 131 31.43 -3.48 4.76
C GLU A 131 30.57 -2.93 3.61
N ILE A 132 29.38 -2.43 3.94
CA ILE A 132 28.51 -1.74 2.97
C ILE A 132 29.10 -0.36 2.62
N GLY A 133 29.85 0.28 3.51
CA GLY A 133 30.33 1.64 3.31
C GLY A 133 29.24 2.69 3.54
N LEU A 134 28.32 2.43 4.48
CA LEU A 134 27.25 3.37 4.84
C LEU A 134 27.56 4.10 6.15
N SER A 135 27.24 5.39 6.19
CA SER A 135 27.02 6.14 7.42
C SER A 135 25.62 5.88 8.00
N ALA A 136 25.40 6.28 9.25
CA ALA A 136 24.09 6.23 9.89
C ALA A 136 23.03 7.04 9.12
N GLU A 137 23.42 8.22 8.65
CA GLU A 137 22.58 9.15 7.91
C GLU A 137 22.13 8.58 6.54
N GLU A 138 23.07 7.98 5.80
CA GLU A 138 22.77 7.33 4.51
C GLU A 138 21.90 6.09 4.68
N LEU A 139 22.06 5.33 5.78
CA LEU A 139 21.15 4.22 6.09
C LEU A 139 19.72 4.72 6.30
N ASP A 140 19.54 5.74 7.14
CA ASP A 140 18.21 6.29 7.43
C ASP A 140 17.53 6.79 6.15
N GLN A 141 18.26 7.45 5.26
CA GLN A 141 17.74 7.90 3.97
C GLN A 141 17.42 6.74 3.02
N THR A 142 18.30 5.75 2.94
CA THR A 142 18.12 4.57 2.09
C THR A 142 16.90 3.74 2.49
N LEU A 143 16.54 3.72 3.78
CA LEU A 143 15.33 3.04 4.26
C LEU A 143 14.05 3.89 4.10
N GLN A 144 14.17 5.21 4.04
CA GLN A 144 13.06 6.15 3.91
C GLN A 144 12.67 6.46 2.47
N ILE A 145 13.54 6.18 1.51
CA ILE A 145 13.28 6.46 0.11
C ILE A 145 12.07 5.68 -0.42
N VAL A 146 11.16 6.40 -1.06
CA VAL A 146 9.91 5.86 -1.62
C VAL A 146 10.17 5.15 -2.94
N SER A 147 11.00 5.78 -3.75
CA SER A 147 11.35 5.44 -5.11
C SER A 147 12.59 4.56 -5.11
N GLY A 148 12.56 3.37 -5.68
CA GLY A 148 13.78 2.57 -5.88
C GLY A 148 13.87 1.25 -5.11
N PRO A 149 13.48 1.09 -3.84
CA PRO A 149 13.55 -0.22 -3.19
C PRO A 149 12.50 -1.16 -3.77
N PHE A 150 12.92 -2.36 -4.18
CA PHE A 150 12.03 -3.32 -4.81
C PHE A 150 12.41 -4.78 -4.57
N HIS A 151 11.42 -5.63 -4.77
CA HIS A 151 11.53 -7.07 -4.64
C HIS A 151 12.00 -7.73 -5.93
N TYR A 152 12.85 -8.76 -5.78
CA TYR A 152 13.12 -9.70 -6.84
C TYR A 152 13.29 -11.12 -6.28
N ALA A 153 13.05 -12.11 -7.13
CA ALA A 153 13.22 -13.51 -6.79
C ALA A 153 14.39 -14.11 -7.57
N SER A 154 15.16 -14.99 -6.93
CA SER A 154 16.20 -15.80 -7.56
C SER A 154 16.36 -17.10 -6.81
N SER A 155 16.57 -18.21 -7.53
CA SER A 155 16.88 -19.51 -6.90
C SER A 155 15.86 -19.94 -5.84
N ASN A 156 14.56 -19.68 -6.10
CA ASN A 156 13.43 -19.93 -5.19
C ASN A 156 13.50 -19.19 -3.84
N LYS A 157 14.25 -18.10 -3.77
CA LYS A 157 14.32 -17.21 -2.61
C LYS A 157 13.90 -15.81 -3.00
N ASN A 158 13.43 -15.07 -2.00
CA ASN A 158 12.98 -13.69 -2.13
C ASN A 158 14.08 -12.74 -1.63
N TYR A 159 14.30 -11.68 -2.39
CA TYR A 159 15.29 -10.65 -2.11
C TYR A 159 14.65 -9.27 -2.22
N MET A 160 15.24 -8.32 -1.52
CA MET A 160 14.90 -6.90 -1.62
C MET A 160 16.17 -6.13 -1.88
N LEU A 161 16.19 -5.33 -2.94
CA LEU A 161 17.27 -4.39 -3.21
C LEU A 161 16.90 -3.04 -2.62
N PHE A 162 17.84 -2.46 -1.88
CA PHE A 162 17.81 -1.09 -1.40
C PHE A 162 18.92 -0.34 -2.13
N PRO A 163 18.58 0.43 -3.18
CA PRO A 163 19.55 1.31 -3.81
C PRO A 163 19.89 2.44 -2.83
N GLY A 164 21.17 2.76 -2.69
CA GLY A 164 21.62 3.77 -1.75
C GLY A 164 21.01 5.15 -2.03
N GLN A 165 20.72 5.92 -0.98
CA GLN A 165 20.20 7.27 -1.10
C GLN A 165 21.15 8.24 -0.38
N ALA A 166 21.72 9.16 -1.14
CA ALA A 166 22.51 10.26 -0.56
C ALA A 166 21.59 11.22 0.21
N TRP A 167 22.18 11.95 1.13
CA TRP A 167 21.43 12.96 1.86
C TRP A 167 21.03 14.11 0.94
N TRP A 168 19.74 14.43 0.90
CA TRP A 168 19.21 15.62 0.24
C TRP A 168 18.06 16.18 1.08
N ILE A 169 17.91 17.51 1.08
CA ILE A 169 16.67 18.17 1.52
C ILE A 169 16.18 19.02 0.35
N ALA A 170 14.97 18.74 -0.13
CA ALA A 170 14.27 19.61 -1.05
C ALA A 170 14.22 21.05 -0.47
N GLY A 171 15.00 21.97 -1.04
CA GLY A 171 14.92 23.39 -0.73
C GLY A 171 15.50 23.86 0.60
N ASN A 172 16.47 23.14 1.20
CA ASN A 172 17.21 23.67 2.35
C ASN A 172 18.66 24.03 1.97
N SER A 173 18.98 25.32 2.02
CA SER A 173 20.31 25.90 1.78
C SER A 173 21.35 25.60 2.88
N ASP A 174 20.93 25.00 4.00
CA ASP A 174 21.73 24.96 5.22
C ASP A 174 22.56 23.68 5.40
N ILE A 175 22.53 22.76 4.43
CA ILE A 175 23.42 21.59 4.39
C ILE A 175 24.35 21.80 3.21
N GLY A 176 25.50 22.41 3.50
CA GLY A 176 26.39 22.95 2.49
C GLY A 176 26.65 21.97 1.35
N VAL A 177 26.31 22.42 0.13
CA VAL A 177 27.10 22.27 -1.10
C VAL A 177 27.92 20.97 -1.15
N GLN A 178 27.28 19.81 -1.09
CA GLN A 178 27.99 18.62 -1.54
C GLN A 178 28.07 18.71 -3.06
N GLU A 179 29.26 19.04 -3.56
CA GLU A 179 29.55 18.91 -4.98
C GLU A 179 29.25 17.47 -5.39
N ARG A 180 28.62 17.32 -6.56
CA ARG A 180 28.45 16.01 -7.20
C ARG A 180 29.84 15.39 -7.42
N THR A 181 30.18 14.38 -6.64
CA THR A 181 31.38 13.56 -6.82
C THR A 181 31.00 12.08 -6.82
N ASP A 182 31.80 11.26 -7.51
CA ASP A 182 31.66 9.79 -7.43
C ASP A 182 31.84 9.26 -6.00
N GLU A 183 32.54 10.01 -5.14
CA GLU A 183 32.76 9.68 -3.73
C GLU A 183 31.48 9.79 -2.88
N ASN A 184 30.49 10.58 -3.34
CA ASN A 184 29.22 10.79 -2.64
C ASN A 184 28.10 9.85 -3.11
N ARG A 185 28.42 8.87 -3.96
CA ARG A 185 27.47 7.82 -4.34
C ARG A 185 27.26 6.88 -3.16
N VAL A 186 26.01 6.66 -2.78
CA VAL A 186 25.68 5.78 -1.66
C VAL A 186 25.60 4.32 -2.16
N PRO A 187 26.35 3.40 -1.55
CA PRO A 187 26.30 1.98 -1.90
C PRO A 187 24.91 1.37 -1.73
N SER A 188 24.62 0.37 -2.56
CA SER A 188 23.37 -0.39 -2.46
C SER A 188 23.57 -1.64 -1.60
N PHE A 189 22.48 -2.15 -1.02
CA PHE A 189 22.51 -3.45 -0.36
C PHE A 189 21.26 -4.27 -0.65
N THR A 190 21.36 -5.56 -0.42
CA THR A 190 20.26 -6.50 -0.59
C THR A 190 19.97 -7.21 0.72
N LEU A 191 18.69 -7.51 0.92
CA LEU A 191 18.21 -8.42 1.94
C LEU A 191 17.71 -9.70 1.29
N ILE A 192 17.77 -10.80 2.03
CA ILE A 192 17.26 -12.11 1.65
C ILE A 192 16.23 -12.57 2.69
N LYS A 193 15.16 -13.20 2.22
CA LYS A 193 14.16 -13.83 3.07
C LYS A 193 14.49 -15.30 3.28
N GLU A 194 14.63 -15.71 4.55
CA GLU A 194 14.83 -17.11 4.94
C GLU A 194 13.95 -17.46 6.15
N ASN A 195 13.25 -18.60 6.08
CA ASN A 195 12.32 -19.04 7.12
C ASN A 195 11.28 -17.98 7.51
N GLY A 196 10.83 -17.17 6.55
CA GLY A 196 9.87 -16.10 6.79
C GLY A 196 10.45 -14.79 7.33
N LEU A 197 11.76 -14.70 7.55
CA LEU A 197 12.44 -13.54 8.14
C LEU A 197 13.42 -12.91 7.16
N TRP A 198 13.54 -11.58 7.20
CA TRP A 198 14.44 -10.81 6.34
C TRP A 198 15.79 -10.60 7.02
N LYS A 199 16.88 -10.76 6.30
CA LYS A 199 18.24 -10.52 6.83
C LYS A 199 19.16 -9.95 5.76
N TYR A 200 20.28 -9.38 6.17
CA TYR A 200 21.34 -8.94 5.26
C TYR A 200 21.79 -10.07 4.33
N ASN A 201 22.01 -9.73 3.06
CA ASN A 201 22.47 -10.65 2.02
C ASN A 201 23.83 -10.24 1.43
N ASN A 202 23.87 -9.08 0.77
CA ASN A 202 25.04 -8.62 0.03
C ASN A 202 25.00 -7.09 -0.15
N SER A 203 26.12 -6.47 -0.51
CA SER A 203 26.23 -5.04 -0.85
C SER A 203 26.98 -4.80 -2.17
N TYR A 204 26.73 -3.63 -2.76
CA TYR A 204 27.31 -3.20 -4.02
C TYR A 204 27.84 -1.78 -3.85
N GLN A 205 29.17 -1.63 -3.87
CA GLN A 205 29.83 -0.32 -3.89
C GLN A 205 29.56 0.42 -5.19
N MET A 206 29.53 -0.33 -6.31
CA MET A 206 29.10 0.16 -7.61
C MET A 206 28.05 -0.80 -8.21
N PRO A 207 26.91 -0.27 -8.68
CA PRO A 207 26.53 1.13 -8.64
C PRO A 207 26.18 1.59 -7.22
N GLY A 208 26.73 2.74 -6.84
CA GLY A 208 26.14 3.59 -5.83
C GLY A 208 25.29 4.68 -6.50
N PHE A 209 24.32 5.18 -5.76
CA PHE A 209 23.31 6.13 -6.24
C PHE A 209 23.28 7.39 -5.38
N TRP A 210 22.83 8.50 -5.97
CA TRP A 210 22.62 9.76 -5.28
C TRP A 210 21.15 9.93 -4.89
N GLY A 211 20.25 9.70 -5.84
CA GLY A 211 18.81 9.84 -5.64
C GLY A 211 18.03 8.96 -6.60
N PRO A 212 17.98 7.63 -6.38
CA PRO A 212 17.25 6.73 -7.28
C PRO A 212 15.76 7.08 -7.32
N ARG A 213 15.16 7.11 -8.51
CA ARG A 213 13.79 7.62 -8.73
C ARG A 213 12.80 6.60 -9.24
N ASN A 214 13.23 5.73 -10.13
CA ASN A 214 12.36 4.70 -10.66
C ASN A 214 13.15 3.43 -10.92
N PHE A 215 12.42 2.33 -10.97
CA PHE A 215 12.95 1.06 -11.41
C PHE A 215 11.92 0.39 -12.31
N GLU A 216 12.41 -0.44 -13.21
CA GLU A 216 11.55 -1.36 -13.95
C GLU A 216 12.21 -2.72 -14.05
N LYS A 217 11.41 -3.76 -13.78
CA LYS A 217 11.84 -5.15 -13.82
C LYS A 217 11.19 -5.86 -15.00
N ARG A 218 11.99 -6.69 -15.68
CA ARG A 218 11.59 -7.62 -16.74
C ARG A 218 12.28 -8.95 -16.43
N ASN A 219 11.53 -9.88 -15.86
CA ASN A 219 12.05 -11.19 -15.42
C ASN A 219 13.23 -11.05 -14.44
N ASP A 220 14.40 -11.48 -14.86
CA ASP A 220 15.69 -11.49 -14.19
C ASP A 220 16.55 -10.24 -14.50
N VAL A 221 16.07 -9.33 -15.34
CA VAL A 221 16.70 -8.04 -15.61
C VAL A 221 15.89 -6.93 -14.97
N PHE A 222 16.57 -5.90 -14.50
CA PHE A 222 15.93 -4.65 -14.10
C PHE A 222 16.79 -3.44 -14.47
N PHE A 223 16.17 -2.27 -14.49
CA PHE A 223 16.82 -0.98 -14.67
C PHE A 223 16.46 -0.07 -13.50
N ILE A 224 17.39 0.80 -13.10
CA ILE A 224 17.17 1.84 -12.09
C ILE A 224 17.72 3.16 -12.62
N CYS A 225 16.89 4.20 -12.56
CA CYS A 225 17.31 5.55 -12.91
C CYS A 225 17.50 6.43 -11.67
N ASP A 226 18.45 7.35 -11.76
CA ASP A 226 18.84 8.28 -10.71
C ASP A 226 18.62 9.72 -11.17
N GLY A 227 17.92 10.50 -10.36
CA GLY A 227 17.68 11.92 -10.62
C GLY A 227 18.82 12.82 -10.17
N ASN A 228 19.65 12.34 -9.22
CA ASN A 228 20.75 13.08 -8.60
C ASN A 228 20.37 14.50 -8.18
N GLU A 229 19.29 14.61 -7.40
CA GLU A 229 18.75 15.88 -6.87
C GLU A 229 19.59 16.48 -5.73
N ILE A 230 20.90 16.40 -5.83
CA ILE A 230 21.84 16.99 -4.87
C ILE A 230 22.30 18.34 -5.41
N GLY A 231 22.45 19.32 -4.51
CA GLY A 231 22.99 20.65 -4.82
C GLY A 231 21.92 21.72 -5.06
N ASP A 232 22.36 22.97 -5.22
CA ASP A 232 21.51 24.13 -5.47
C ASP A 232 21.52 24.50 -6.95
N LEU A 233 20.39 24.29 -7.62
CA LEU A 233 20.19 24.67 -9.03
C LEU A 233 20.45 26.17 -9.27
N SER A 234 20.35 27.02 -8.24
CA SER A 234 20.64 28.45 -8.33
C SER A 234 22.13 28.77 -8.46
N GLU A 235 23.01 27.85 -8.04
CA GLU A 235 24.47 27.97 -8.10
C GLU A 235 25.08 27.33 -9.36
N GLY A 236 24.23 26.81 -10.26
CA GLY A 236 24.65 26.21 -11.52
C GLY A 236 24.86 24.69 -11.47
N ASP A 237 24.46 24.05 -10.37
CA ASP A 237 24.40 22.59 -10.27
C ASP A 237 23.43 22.01 -11.31
N ARG A 238 23.77 20.84 -11.83
CA ARG A 238 22.92 20.08 -12.75
C ARG A 238 22.59 18.74 -12.13
N TRP A 239 21.31 18.56 -11.78
CA TRP A 239 20.75 17.27 -11.39
C TRP A 239 20.82 16.31 -12.58
N GLU A 240 21.88 15.52 -12.58
CA GLU A 240 22.24 14.60 -13.65
C GLU A 240 22.71 13.31 -12.99
N GLY A 241 21.87 12.28 -13.01
CA GLY A 241 22.17 10.97 -12.44
C GLY A 241 22.43 9.92 -13.52
N ASP A 242 22.66 8.70 -13.03
CA ASP A 242 22.95 7.53 -13.85
C ASP A 242 21.74 6.67 -14.15
N LEU A 243 21.92 5.83 -15.15
CA LEU A 243 21.02 4.74 -15.49
C LEU A 243 21.82 3.44 -15.42
N PHE A 244 21.36 2.48 -14.62
CA PHE A 244 22.00 1.18 -14.46
C PHE A 244 21.04 0.05 -14.82
N MET A 245 21.57 -0.97 -15.48
CA MET A 245 20.93 -2.27 -15.67
C MET A 245 21.53 -3.26 -14.67
N GLY A 246 20.69 -4.02 -13.99
CA GLY A 246 21.06 -5.17 -13.17
C GLY A 246 20.53 -6.46 -13.76
N GLN A 247 21.41 -7.43 -14.00
CA GLN A 247 21.07 -8.81 -14.36
C GLN A 247 21.18 -9.68 -13.11
N VAL A 248 20.04 -10.17 -12.62
CA VAL A 248 19.97 -11.12 -11.52
C VAL A 248 20.50 -12.47 -12.00
N ILE A 249 21.42 -13.03 -11.24
CA ILE A 249 21.97 -14.37 -11.43
C ILE A 249 21.67 -15.24 -10.20
N SER A 250 22.28 -16.42 -10.11
CA SER A 250 22.04 -17.36 -9.00
C SER A 250 22.33 -16.73 -7.63
N ASP A 251 21.56 -17.19 -6.64
CA ASP A 251 21.67 -16.76 -5.23
C ASP A 251 21.47 -15.25 -5.02
N GLY A 252 20.68 -14.63 -5.90
CA GLY A 252 20.35 -13.20 -5.81
C GLY A 252 21.50 -12.25 -6.09
N ASN A 253 22.63 -12.74 -6.62
CA ASN A 253 23.71 -11.86 -7.05
C ASN A 253 23.29 -11.08 -8.31
N ILE A 254 23.86 -9.90 -8.48
CA ILE A 254 23.51 -8.99 -9.58
C ILE A 254 24.78 -8.61 -10.35
N ILE A 255 24.75 -8.79 -11.66
CA ILE A 255 25.75 -8.24 -12.58
C ILE A 255 25.24 -6.88 -13.03
N TRP A 256 26.03 -5.84 -12.81
CA TRP A 256 25.67 -4.47 -13.11
C TRP A 256 26.31 -3.97 -14.40
N THR A 257 25.54 -3.24 -15.19
CA THR A 257 25.99 -2.52 -16.38
C THR A 257 25.52 -1.08 -16.29
N ARG A 258 26.45 -0.12 -16.36
CA ARG A 258 26.11 1.30 -16.54
C ARG A 258 25.62 1.51 -17.97
N VAL A 259 24.45 2.12 -18.13
CA VAL A 259 23.79 2.31 -19.43
C VAL A 259 24.32 3.57 -20.13
N ASN A 260 24.50 4.65 -19.38
CA ASN A 260 24.94 5.93 -19.89
C ASN A 260 26.40 6.24 -19.52
N ASN A 261 27.01 7.21 -20.19
CA ASN A 261 28.29 7.80 -19.78
C ASN A 261 28.11 9.19 -19.16
N ASP A 262 29.18 9.76 -18.62
CA ASP A 262 29.13 11.05 -17.89
C ASP A 262 28.53 12.20 -18.71
N SER A 263 28.71 12.19 -20.03
CA SER A 263 28.15 13.22 -20.91
C SER A 263 26.66 13.00 -21.22
N GLU A 264 26.13 11.82 -20.94
CA GLU A 264 24.75 11.41 -21.23
C GLU A 264 23.85 11.43 -20.01
N MET A 265 24.39 11.58 -18.80
CA MET A 265 23.66 11.72 -17.53
C MET A 265 22.60 12.83 -17.57
N GLY A 266 21.50 12.61 -16.85
CA GLY A 266 20.30 13.46 -16.93
C GLY A 266 19.42 13.36 -15.68
N TYR A 267 18.37 14.19 -15.65
CA TYR A 267 17.46 14.34 -14.51
C TYR A 267 16.36 13.25 -14.49
N TYR A 268 16.75 11.99 -14.34
CA TYR A 268 15.85 10.85 -14.55
C TYR A 268 14.83 10.67 -13.43
N HIS A 269 13.53 10.57 -13.78
CA HIS A 269 12.43 10.39 -12.81
C HIS A 269 11.52 9.21 -13.10
N GLY A 270 11.27 8.95 -14.38
CA GLY A 270 10.62 7.76 -14.88
C GLY A 270 11.49 7.09 -15.92
N LEU A 271 11.25 5.80 -16.07
CA LEU A 271 11.96 4.96 -17.02
C LEU A 271 10.98 3.93 -17.57
N GLY A 272 11.23 3.52 -18.81
CA GLY A 272 10.49 2.46 -19.48
C GLY A 272 11.45 1.51 -20.18
N VAL A 273 11.11 0.23 -20.22
CA VAL A 273 11.94 -0.86 -20.75
C VAL A 273 11.13 -1.72 -21.72
N GLY A 274 11.68 -1.92 -22.91
CA GLY A 274 11.11 -2.79 -23.94
C GLY A 274 11.95 -2.78 -25.21
N ASP A 275 11.62 -3.62 -26.17
CA ASP A 275 12.35 -3.75 -27.43
C ASP A 275 11.88 -2.68 -28.43
N LEU A 276 12.63 -1.58 -28.55
CA LEU A 276 12.24 -0.45 -29.41
C LEU A 276 12.55 -0.70 -30.89
N ASN A 277 13.41 -1.67 -31.21
CA ASN A 277 13.95 -1.87 -32.55
C ASN A 277 13.69 -3.28 -33.14
N ALA A 278 12.99 -4.13 -32.40
CA ALA A 278 12.67 -5.52 -32.71
C ALA A 278 13.90 -6.41 -32.90
N ASP A 279 14.97 -6.20 -32.13
CA ASP A 279 16.18 -7.03 -32.16
C ASP A 279 16.22 -8.13 -31.08
N GLY A 280 15.20 -8.18 -30.23
CA GLY A 280 15.03 -9.13 -29.14
C GLY A 280 15.76 -8.76 -27.85
N LEU A 281 16.42 -7.60 -27.79
CA LEU A 281 17.09 -7.08 -26.60
C LEU A 281 16.21 -6.04 -25.88
N LEU A 282 16.47 -5.84 -24.59
CA LEU A 282 15.75 -4.84 -23.81
C LEU A 282 16.44 -3.49 -23.95
N ASP A 283 15.77 -2.56 -24.63
CA ASP A 283 16.14 -1.15 -24.65
C ASP A 283 15.52 -0.43 -23.45
N VAL A 284 16.04 0.77 -23.17
CA VAL A 284 15.55 1.60 -22.06
C VAL A 284 15.40 3.05 -22.48
N GLY A 285 14.29 3.66 -22.07
CA GLY A 285 14.06 5.08 -22.17
C GLY A 285 13.92 5.70 -20.78
N VAL A 286 14.29 6.97 -20.66
CA VAL A 286 14.18 7.76 -19.43
C VAL A 286 13.59 9.14 -19.68
N ALA A 287 12.81 9.61 -18.71
CA ALA A 287 12.11 10.88 -18.73
C ALA A 287 12.03 11.49 -17.31
N PRO A 288 12.22 12.80 -17.12
CA PRO A 288 12.99 13.66 -18.00
C PRO A 288 14.39 13.08 -18.17
N GLY A 289 15.03 13.37 -19.28
CA GLY A 289 16.45 13.15 -19.48
C GLY A 289 17.19 14.47 -19.48
N LYS A 290 18.40 14.44 -20.03
CA LYS A 290 19.24 15.61 -20.23
C LYS A 290 18.51 16.70 -21.03
N ASP A 291 18.67 17.94 -20.59
CA ASP A 291 18.01 19.12 -21.16
C ASP A 291 16.46 19.02 -21.17
N ASN A 292 15.87 18.21 -20.28
CA ASN A 292 14.44 18.00 -20.12
C ASN A 292 13.74 17.30 -21.32
N PHE A 293 14.46 16.45 -22.06
CA PHE A 293 13.94 15.61 -23.15
C PHE A 293 13.90 14.13 -22.78
N ILE A 294 13.17 13.31 -23.54
CA ILE A 294 13.31 11.85 -23.43
C ILE A 294 14.69 11.43 -23.95
N GLN A 295 15.38 10.54 -23.23
CA GLN A 295 16.57 9.86 -23.74
C GLN A 295 16.28 8.38 -23.96
N LEU A 296 16.77 7.83 -25.08
CA LEU A 296 16.62 6.43 -25.45
C LEU A 296 18.00 5.77 -25.58
N PHE A 297 18.14 4.59 -25.00
CA PHE A 297 19.36 3.80 -25.01
C PHE A 297 19.05 2.42 -25.57
N TYR A 298 19.67 2.10 -26.70
CA TYR A 298 19.50 0.81 -27.36
C TYR A 298 20.58 -0.16 -26.89
N GLN A 299 20.18 -1.37 -26.52
CA GLN A 299 21.11 -2.41 -26.11
C GLN A 299 21.80 -3.01 -27.35
N ASN A 300 23.09 -3.29 -27.23
CA ASN A 300 23.85 -4.02 -28.24
C ASN A 300 24.01 -5.48 -27.80
N GLY A 301 24.22 -6.41 -28.73
CA GLY A 301 24.37 -7.84 -28.42
C GLY A 301 25.53 -8.23 -27.50
N ASN A 302 26.43 -7.29 -27.16
CA ASN A 302 27.48 -7.47 -26.15
C ASN A 302 27.07 -6.97 -24.74
N GLY A 303 25.83 -6.51 -24.55
CA GLY A 303 25.30 -5.95 -23.31
C GLY A 303 25.57 -4.46 -23.09
N SER A 304 26.36 -3.79 -23.95
CA SER A 304 26.59 -2.35 -23.88
C SER A 304 25.43 -1.56 -24.50
N PHE A 305 25.31 -0.28 -24.18
CA PHE A 305 24.23 0.58 -24.66
C PHE A 305 24.73 1.70 -25.57
N LYS A 306 23.86 2.14 -26.47
CA LYS A 306 24.07 3.31 -27.33
C LYS A 306 22.88 4.25 -27.21
N MET A 307 23.14 5.49 -26.83
CA MET A 307 22.11 6.54 -26.86
C MET A 307 21.73 6.91 -28.30
N ASP A 308 20.43 7.02 -28.60
CA ASP A 308 19.91 7.58 -29.85
C ASP A 308 18.58 8.31 -29.64
N ASN A 309 18.68 9.61 -29.41
CA ASN A 309 17.52 10.50 -29.24
C ASN A 309 17.09 11.15 -30.56
N THR A 310 17.77 10.87 -31.68
CA THR A 310 17.50 11.55 -32.96
C THR A 310 16.15 11.18 -33.55
N LYS A 311 15.61 10.04 -33.11
CA LYS A 311 14.35 9.48 -33.59
C LYS A 311 13.12 10.05 -32.88
N ILE A 312 13.26 10.73 -31.73
CA ILE A 312 12.10 11.23 -30.97
C ILE A 312 11.97 12.75 -31.04
N ARG A 313 10.73 13.23 -31.19
CA ARG A 313 10.37 14.64 -31.07
C ARG A 313 9.15 14.78 -30.18
N VAL A 314 9.32 15.40 -29.02
CA VAL A 314 8.22 15.70 -28.11
C VAL A 314 7.66 17.07 -28.49
N ASN A 315 6.45 17.12 -29.05
CA ASN A 315 5.80 18.38 -29.43
C ASN A 315 5.14 19.05 -28.21
N SER A 316 4.85 20.35 -28.30
CA SER A 316 4.14 21.11 -27.25
C SER A 316 2.72 20.59 -26.95
N ARG A 317 2.17 20.99 -25.80
CA ARG A 317 0.83 20.60 -25.31
C ARG A 317 -0.34 21.13 -26.13
N ASN A 318 -0.13 22.25 -26.82
CA ASN A 318 -1.14 22.94 -27.61
C ASN A 318 -0.59 23.16 -29.02
N GLU A 319 -1.39 22.83 -30.05
CA GLU A 319 -1.02 23.07 -31.45
C GLU A 319 -0.60 24.54 -31.65
N GLY A 320 0.64 24.76 -32.13
CA GLY A 320 1.20 26.09 -32.41
C GLY A 320 2.01 26.75 -31.28
N GLN A 321 2.22 26.10 -30.13
CA GLN A 321 3.13 26.57 -29.07
C GLN A 321 4.56 26.01 -29.27
N THR A 322 5.58 26.76 -28.84
CA THR A 322 7.01 26.43 -29.06
C THR A 322 7.75 25.89 -27.83
N PHE A 323 7.07 25.68 -26.70
CA PHE A 323 7.69 25.11 -25.50
C PHE A 323 7.39 23.62 -25.40
N ASP A 324 8.44 22.81 -25.35
CA ASP A 324 8.34 21.36 -25.22
C ASP A 324 7.81 21.01 -23.83
N ILE A 325 6.78 20.17 -23.80
CA ILE A 325 6.38 19.50 -22.56
C ILE A 325 7.50 18.52 -22.19
N THR A 326 7.82 18.48 -20.91
CA THR A 326 8.77 17.50 -20.38
C THR A 326 7.98 16.36 -19.73
N PRO A 327 7.94 15.18 -20.37
CA PRO A 327 7.50 13.96 -19.72
C PRO A 327 8.24 13.76 -18.41
N PHE A 328 7.52 13.39 -17.37
CA PHE A 328 8.10 13.10 -16.07
C PHE A 328 8.18 11.60 -15.81
N THR A 329 7.33 10.86 -16.49
CA THR A 329 7.34 9.41 -16.48
C THR A 329 7.04 8.88 -17.88
N MET A 330 7.45 7.64 -18.12
CA MET A 330 7.26 6.97 -19.38
C MET A 330 7.14 5.46 -19.21
N GLN A 331 6.73 4.78 -20.27
CA GLN A 331 6.76 3.34 -20.39
C GLN A 331 7.06 2.94 -21.84
N ILE A 332 7.66 1.77 -22.03
CA ILE A 332 7.91 1.18 -23.34
C ILE A 332 7.18 -0.17 -23.41
N SER A 333 6.34 -0.34 -24.43
CA SER A 333 5.59 -1.57 -24.62
C SER A 333 5.10 -1.67 -26.06
N ASP A 334 5.15 -2.87 -26.64
CA ASP A 334 4.46 -3.16 -27.91
C ASP A 334 2.95 -3.19 -27.67
N LEU A 335 2.23 -2.17 -28.13
CA LEU A 335 0.79 -2.01 -27.94
C LEU A 335 -0.03 -2.59 -29.09
N ASN A 336 0.61 -2.87 -30.23
CA ASN A 336 -0.08 -3.19 -31.47
C ASN A 336 0.23 -4.60 -32.01
N GLY A 337 1.24 -5.28 -31.44
CA GLY A 337 1.68 -6.63 -31.78
C GLY A 337 2.58 -6.71 -33.02
N ASP A 338 3.32 -5.64 -33.37
CA ASP A 338 4.24 -5.59 -34.51
C ASP A 338 5.72 -5.83 -34.15
N ASP A 339 5.99 -6.21 -32.90
CA ASP A 339 7.30 -6.41 -32.29
C ASP A 339 8.13 -5.12 -32.09
N TYR A 340 7.65 -3.95 -32.54
CA TYR A 340 8.27 -2.65 -32.27
C TYR A 340 7.57 -1.97 -31.10
N ALA A 341 8.25 -1.85 -29.97
CA ALA A 341 7.63 -1.21 -28.82
C ALA A 341 7.34 0.28 -29.06
N GLU A 342 6.14 0.70 -28.64
CA GLU A 342 5.77 2.10 -28.54
C GLU A 342 6.31 2.76 -27.28
N ILE A 343 6.46 4.08 -27.35
CA ILE A 343 6.81 4.92 -26.22
C ILE A 343 5.54 5.60 -25.71
N ILE A 344 5.21 5.32 -24.45
CA ILE A 344 4.12 5.95 -23.72
C ILE A 344 4.72 6.96 -22.77
N THR A 345 4.23 8.19 -22.75
CA THR A 345 4.72 9.23 -21.83
C THR A 345 3.59 9.93 -21.12
N ALA A 346 3.86 10.44 -19.92
CA ALA A 346 2.96 11.37 -19.25
C ALA A 346 3.77 12.48 -18.57
N SER A 347 3.28 13.71 -18.68
CA SER A 347 3.95 14.91 -18.17
C SER A 347 3.69 15.13 -16.68
N TYR A 348 4.59 15.87 -16.02
CA TYR A 348 4.31 16.48 -14.71
C TYR A 348 3.37 17.69 -14.91
N GLY A 349 2.14 17.41 -15.33
CA GLY A 349 1.14 18.40 -15.70
C GLY A 349 0.46 19.06 -14.51
N GLY A 350 0.93 20.25 -14.12
CA GLY A 350 0.11 21.25 -13.44
C GLY A 350 -0.71 22.08 -14.46
N GLY A 351 -1.63 22.90 -13.96
CA GLY A 351 -2.41 23.82 -14.78
C GLY A 351 -3.87 23.94 -14.36
N ASP A 352 -4.64 24.74 -15.09
CA ASP A 352 -6.03 25.03 -14.75
C ASP A 352 -6.98 23.95 -15.29
N PRO A 353 -7.57 23.11 -14.41
CA PRO A 353 -8.56 22.08 -14.77
C PRO A 353 -9.70 22.57 -15.66
N ASN A 354 -10.09 23.84 -15.51
CA ASN A 354 -11.24 24.37 -16.23
C ASN A 354 -10.92 24.82 -17.65
N ASN A 355 -9.65 25.12 -17.93
CA ASN A 355 -9.23 25.78 -19.16
C ASN A 355 -8.28 24.95 -20.03
N ASP A 356 -7.71 23.86 -19.50
CA ASP A 356 -6.75 23.04 -20.23
C ASP A 356 -7.21 21.58 -20.37
N LYS A 357 -7.62 21.21 -21.59
CA LYS A 357 -8.16 19.89 -21.94
C LYS A 357 -7.10 18.79 -22.04
N ASN A 358 -5.82 19.15 -21.94
CA ASN A 358 -4.68 18.25 -22.13
C ASN A 358 -3.89 18.03 -20.81
N LEU A 359 -4.49 18.22 -19.62
CA LEU A 359 -3.78 18.14 -18.31
C LEU A 359 -3.15 16.80 -18.01
N ASN A 360 -3.81 15.73 -18.39
CA ASN A 360 -3.32 14.39 -18.18
C ASN A 360 -2.11 14.05 -19.05
N ASP A 361 -2.05 14.67 -20.24
CA ASP A 361 -0.96 14.64 -21.22
C ASP A 361 -0.30 13.26 -21.42
N ILE A 362 -1.12 12.20 -21.44
CA ILE A 362 -0.67 10.87 -21.83
C ILE A 362 -0.51 10.86 -23.34
N ARG A 363 0.64 10.39 -23.82
CA ARG A 363 0.96 10.35 -25.25
C ARG A 363 1.53 9.01 -25.63
N ILE A 364 1.23 8.58 -26.85
CA ILE A 364 1.80 7.34 -27.42
C ILE A 364 2.47 7.69 -28.73
N TYR A 365 3.71 7.22 -28.85
CA TYR A 365 4.55 7.42 -29.99
C TYR A 365 4.92 6.08 -30.61
N GLN A 366 4.64 5.91 -31.90
CA GLN A 366 4.98 4.74 -32.69
C GLN A 366 6.12 5.03 -33.65
N LEU A 367 7.06 4.08 -33.79
CA LEU A 367 8.12 4.19 -34.77
C LEU A 367 7.53 4.18 -36.18
N ASN A 368 7.87 5.18 -37.01
CA ASN A 368 7.35 5.28 -38.37
C ASN A 368 7.81 4.11 -39.26
N GLN A 369 7.14 3.93 -40.40
CA GLN A 369 7.46 2.85 -41.35
C GLN A 369 8.92 2.88 -41.86
N GLU A 370 9.52 4.08 -41.94
CA GLU A 370 10.92 4.26 -42.33
C GLU A 370 11.92 3.94 -41.21
N LYS A 371 11.42 3.64 -40.00
CA LYS A 371 12.20 3.35 -38.78
C LYS A 371 13.17 4.47 -38.39
N SER A 372 12.82 5.70 -38.76
CA SER A 372 13.66 6.88 -38.65
C SER A 372 13.17 7.87 -37.59
N THR A 373 11.86 7.91 -37.33
CA THR A 373 11.29 8.83 -36.34
C THR A 373 10.04 8.24 -35.67
N TYR A 374 9.78 8.65 -34.44
CA TYR A 374 8.56 8.36 -33.71
C TYR A 374 7.45 9.36 -34.08
N LYS A 375 6.32 8.83 -34.55
CA LYS A 375 5.09 9.57 -34.85
C LYS A 375 4.16 9.52 -33.64
N LEU A 376 3.57 10.66 -33.31
CA LEU A 376 2.55 10.76 -32.27
C LEU A 376 1.24 10.14 -32.79
N GLU A 377 0.76 9.07 -32.14
CA GLU A 377 -0.48 8.38 -32.51
C GLU A 377 -1.63 8.70 -31.56
N PHE A 378 -1.35 8.92 -30.27
CA PHE A 378 -2.36 9.21 -29.27
C PHE A 378 -1.97 10.39 -28.38
N VAL A 379 -2.98 11.16 -27.99
CA VAL A 379 -2.93 12.15 -26.90
C VAL A 379 -4.20 12.00 -26.09
N SER A 380 -4.10 11.81 -24.78
CA SER A 380 -5.26 11.81 -23.90
C SER A 380 -5.95 13.17 -23.98
N ARG A 381 -7.22 13.18 -24.39
CA ARG A 381 -8.05 14.39 -24.45
C ARG A 381 -9.31 14.12 -23.66
N ILE A 382 -9.60 14.96 -22.66
CA ILE A 382 -10.87 14.90 -21.94
C ILE A 382 -11.53 16.28 -21.97
N PRO A 383 -12.83 16.36 -22.30
CA PRO A 383 -13.53 17.64 -22.40
C PRO A 383 -13.68 18.41 -21.08
N SER A 384 -13.45 17.77 -19.93
CA SER A 384 -13.44 18.35 -18.58
C SER A 384 -12.37 17.63 -17.75
N SER A 385 -11.56 18.35 -16.97
CA SER A 385 -10.51 17.74 -16.15
C SER A 385 -11.08 16.64 -15.23
N ILE A 386 -10.47 15.46 -15.26
CA ILE A 386 -10.81 14.34 -14.36
C ILE A 386 -10.82 14.78 -12.91
N TYR A 387 -9.79 15.56 -12.56
CA TYR A 387 -9.58 16.10 -11.25
C TYR A 387 -9.99 17.58 -11.26
N ASN A 388 -10.46 18.06 -10.11
CA ASN A 388 -10.73 19.48 -9.89
C ASN A 388 -9.44 20.31 -9.66
N ILE A 389 -8.27 19.70 -9.87
CA ILE A 389 -6.92 20.25 -9.73
C ILE A 389 -6.01 19.64 -10.82
N GLY A 390 -4.97 20.35 -11.25
CA GLY A 390 -3.98 19.77 -12.17
C GLY A 390 -3.07 18.78 -11.43
N LEU A 391 -2.96 17.54 -11.93
CA LEU A 391 -2.08 16.51 -11.38
C LEU A 391 -1.07 16.02 -12.43
N GLY A 392 0.21 15.99 -12.06
CA GLY A 392 1.29 15.42 -12.84
C GLY A 392 1.39 13.91 -12.70
N ALA A 393 1.96 13.23 -13.69
CA ALA A 393 2.17 11.78 -13.64
C ALA A 393 3.49 11.40 -12.98
N THR A 394 3.49 10.32 -12.19
CA THR A 394 4.68 9.81 -11.49
C THR A 394 5.08 8.41 -11.95
N SER A 395 4.11 7.57 -12.36
CA SER A 395 4.40 6.25 -12.94
C SER A 395 3.30 5.80 -13.90
N ILE A 396 3.66 4.94 -14.86
CA ILE A 396 2.73 4.30 -15.81
C ILE A 396 2.89 2.78 -15.69
N LYS A 397 1.78 2.05 -15.82
CA LYS A 397 1.75 0.58 -16.00
C LYS A 397 0.97 0.27 -17.27
N VAL A 398 1.43 -0.75 -17.99
CA VAL A 398 0.89 -1.15 -19.29
C VAL A 398 0.69 -2.65 -19.31
N LEU A 399 -0.56 -3.09 -19.31
CA LEU A 399 -0.99 -4.48 -19.23
C LEU A 399 -2.47 -4.58 -19.63
N ASP A 400 -2.91 -5.76 -20.02
CA ASP A 400 -4.32 -6.06 -20.31
C ASP A 400 -5.07 -6.27 -18.99
N ILE A 401 -5.88 -5.31 -18.54
CA ILE A 401 -6.57 -5.38 -17.24
C ILE A 401 -8.02 -5.87 -17.35
N ASN A 402 -8.54 -6.06 -18.55
CA ASN A 402 -9.90 -6.55 -18.78
C ASN A 402 -9.93 -7.84 -19.63
N ASN A 403 -8.77 -8.43 -19.90
CA ASN A 403 -8.57 -9.65 -20.69
C ASN A 403 -9.15 -9.56 -22.12
N ASP A 404 -9.10 -8.38 -22.75
CA ASP A 404 -9.57 -8.16 -24.11
C ASP A 404 -8.48 -8.29 -25.20
N ASN A 405 -7.28 -8.72 -24.78
CA ASN A 405 -6.04 -8.86 -25.55
C ASN A 405 -5.45 -7.54 -26.07
N LYS A 406 -5.81 -6.40 -25.46
CA LYS A 406 -5.14 -5.12 -25.68
C LYS A 406 -4.53 -4.64 -24.39
N LYS A 407 -3.41 -3.92 -24.50
CA LYS A 407 -2.74 -3.35 -23.35
C LYS A 407 -3.38 -2.03 -22.97
N ASP A 408 -3.82 -1.93 -21.74
CA ASP A 408 -4.40 -0.75 -21.11
C ASP A 408 -3.32 0.07 -20.39
N LEU A 409 -3.66 1.30 -19.99
CA LEU A 409 -2.74 2.21 -19.29
C LEU A 409 -3.28 2.54 -17.90
N ILE A 410 -2.45 2.40 -16.87
CA ILE A 410 -2.75 2.89 -15.53
C ILE A 410 -1.67 3.89 -15.13
N VAL A 411 -2.08 5.06 -14.65
CA VAL A 411 -1.18 6.19 -14.39
C VAL A 411 -1.35 6.71 -12.97
N ALA A 412 -0.25 6.74 -12.20
CA ALA A 412 -0.22 7.40 -10.90
C ALA A 412 -0.07 8.92 -11.08
N ARG A 413 -0.74 9.67 -10.21
CA ARG A 413 -0.85 11.12 -10.27
C ARG A 413 -0.43 11.77 -8.94
N GLU A 414 0.26 12.90 -9.02
CA GLU A 414 0.67 13.75 -7.89
C GLU A 414 0.40 15.22 -8.21
N GLY A 415 0.06 16.03 -7.20
CA GLY A 415 -0.10 17.47 -7.39
C GLY A 415 0.08 18.27 -6.11
N PHE A 416 0.16 19.59 -6.28
CA PHE A 416 0.34 20.56 -5.20
C PHE A 416 -0.71 21.68 -5.33
N SER A 417 -1.83 21.57 -4.62
CA SER A 417 -2.86 22.63 -4.60
C SER A 417 -2.86 23.40 -3.28
N SER A 418 -2.79 22.68 -2.16
CA SER A 418 -2.80 23.20 -0.77
C SER A 418 -2.06 22.25 0.19
N GLY A 419 -1.17 21.43 -0.36
CA GLY A 419 -0.59 20.23 0.22
C GLY A 419 -0.38 19.19 -0.88
N THR A 420 0.48 18.20 -0.66
CA THR A 420 0.67 17.10 -1.61
C THR A 420 -0.58 16.23 -1.67
N VAL A 421 -1.02 15.92 -2.89
CA VAL A 421 -2.15 15.04 -3.15
C VAL A 421 -1.80 13.98 -4.17
N ASN A 422 -2.42 12.81 -4.09
CA ASN A 422 -2.22 11.70 -5.01
C ASN A 422 -3.53 11.10 -5.53
N SER A 423 -3.46 10.50 -6.71
CA SER A 423 -4.56 9.75 -7.32
C SER A 423 -4.01 8.77 -8.35
N PHE A 424 -4.86 7.92 -8.93
CA PHE A 424 -4.51 7.14 -10.12
C PHE A 424 -5.71 7.04 -11.06
N GLU A 425 -5.42 6.76 -12.32
CA GLU A 425 -6.43 6.59 -13.37
C GLU A 425 -6.11 5.40 -14.26
N ALA A 426 -7.16 4.78 -14.81
CA ALA A 426 -7.06 3.67 -15.74
C ALA A 426 -7.75 4.02 -17.06
N TRP A 427 -7.07 3.70 -18.16
CA TRP A 427 -7.47 3.98 -19.53
C TRP A 427 -7.48 2.68 -20.32
N ILE A 428 -8.65 2.35 -20.88
CA ILE A 428 -8.88 1.11 -21.59
C ILE A 428 -8.70 1.30 -23.09
N ALA A 429 -7.92 0.43 -23.71
CA ALA A 429 -7.72 0.39 -25.15
C ALA A 429 -9.01 -0.08 -25.85
N LYS A 430 -9.51 0.72 -26.80
CA LYS A 430 -10.67 0.34 -27.65
C LYS A 430 -10.20 -0.20 -28.99
N SER A 431 -9.13 0.36 -29.51
CA SER A 431 -8.41 -0.11 -30.70
C SER A 431 -6.94 0.27 -30.58
N ASN A 432 -6.13 0.00 -31.62
CA ASN A 432 -4.73 0.42 -31.64
C ASN A 432 -4.67 1.95 -31.50
N PHE A 433 -4.01 2.43 -30.45
CA PHE A 433 -3.81 3.85 -30.17
C PHE A 433 -5.10 4.64 -29.90
N GLU A 434 -6.19 3.96 -29.54
CA GLU A 434 -7.43 4.59 -29.10
C GLU A 434 -7.75 4.14 -27.67
N TYR A 435 -7.79 5.10 -26.75
CA TYR A 435 -7.99 4.83 -25.33
C TYR A 435 -9.12 5.68 -24.77
N GLU A 436 -9.90 5.08 -23.88
CA GLU A 436 -10.95 5.76 -23.12
C GLU A 436 -10.66 5.66 -21.62
N LEU A 437 -10.90 6.75 -20.90
CA LEU A 437 -10.85 6.73 -19.45
C LEU A 437 -11.94 5.80 -18.91
N SER A 438 -11.54 4.80 -18.13
CA SER A 438 -12.45 3.84 -17.50
C SER A 438 -12.64 4.13 -16.01
N TYR A 439 -11.56 4.48 -15.32
CA TYR A 439 -11.59 4.62 -13.86
C TYR A 439 -10.65 5.70 -13.35
N THR A 440 -11.03 6.31 -12.23
CA THR A 440 -10.23 7.29 -11.50
C THR A 440 -10.43 7.06 -10.01
N SER A 441 -9.34 6.97 -9.24
CA SER A 441 -9.45 6.90 -7.79
C SER A 441 -9.92 8.24 -7.22
N PRO A 442 -10.34 8.29 -5.94
CA PRO A 442 -10.40 9.53 -5.19
C PRO A 442 -9.06 10.29 -5.23
N ILE A 443 -9.12 11.59 -4.95
CA ILE A 443 -7.93 12.40 -4.65
C ILE A 443 -7.64 12.22 -3.16
N TYR A 444 -6.45 11.71 -2.85
CA TYR A 444 -5.97 11.54 -1.48
C TYR A 444 -5.08 12.71 -1.09
N SER A 445 -5.34 13.31 0.06
CA SER A 445 -4.45 14.29 0.67
C SER A 445 -3.36 13.62 1.50
N GLN A 446 -2.37 14.42 1.93
CA GLN A 446 -1.39 13.99 2.92
C GLN A 446 -2.02 13.49 4.24
N GLN A 447 -3.22 13.99 4.60
CA GLN A 447 -3.96 13.53 5.78
C GLN A 447 -4.67 12.18 5.56
N ASP A 448 -4.80 11.74 4.31
CA ASP A 448 -5.45 10.49 3.92
C ASP A 448 -4.41 9.40 3.63
N LEU A 449 -3.71 9.53 2.49
CA LEU A 449 -2.77 8.57 1.93
C LEU A 449 -1.90 9.26 0.87
N LEU A 450 -0.60 8.96 0.85
CA LEU A 450 0.34 9.37 -0.18
C LEU A 450 1.03 8.14 -0.78
N PHE A 451 1.17 8.15 -2.10
CA PHE A 451 1.86 7.14 -2.89
C PHE A 451 2.35 7.80 -4.19
N ARG A 452 3.46 7.32 -4.76
CA ARG A 452 3.93 7.77 -6.08
C ARG A 452 3.91 6.66 -7.12
N GLU A 453 3.94 5.43 -6.64
CA GLU A 453 4.12 4.23 -7.45
C GLU A 453 3.19 3.15 -6.92
N PHE A 454 2.88 2.19 -7.78
CA PHE A 454 2.10 1.01 -7.46
C PHE A 454 2.60 -0.16 -8.31
N LEU A 455 2.28 -1.37 -7.88
CA LEU A 455 2.54 -2.60 -8.60
C LEU A 455 1.21 -3.25 -9.01
N MET A 456 1.28 -4.08 -10.05
CA MET A 456 0.15 -4.85 -10.56
C MET A 456 0.37 -6.30 -10.18
N PHE A 457 -0.58 -6.90 -9.45
CA PHE A 457 -0.53 -8.30 -9.02
C PHE A 457 -1.94 -8.85 -8.97
N ASP A 458 -2.17 -10.06 -9.45
CA ASP A 458 -3.35 -10.85 -9.10
C ASP A 458 -3.27 -11.26 -7.60
N VAL A 459 -3.87 -10.47 -6.71
CA VAL A 459 -3.76 -10.69 -5.25
C VAL A 459 -4.85 -11.59 -4.70
N ASN A 460 -5.96 -11.73 -5.42
CA ASN A 460 -7.11 -12.56 -5.04
C ASN A 460 -7.21 -13.87 -5.85
N ASN A 461 -6.26 -14.13 -6.75
CA ASN A 461 -6.17 -15.30 -7.63
C ASN A 461 -7.36 -15.45 -8.59
N ASP A 462 -7.91 -14.35 -9.09
CA ASP A 462 -9.01 -14.34 -10.06
C ASP A 462 -8.55 -14.24 -11.53
N ASN A 463 -7.23 -14.16 -11.76
CA ASN A 463 -6.55 -13.93 -13.04
C ASN A 463 -6.72 -12.52 -13.63
N TYR A 464 -7.03 -11.54 -12.79
CA TYR A 464 -6.98 -10.13 -13.14
C TYR A 464 -5.98 -9.42 -12.23
N ASP A 465 -5.01 -8.73 -12.82
CA ASP A 465 -4.06 -7.97 -12.02
C ASP A 465 -4.76 -6.80 -11.30
N ASP A 466 -4.55 -6.75 -9.99
CA ASP A 466 -5.03 -5.73 -9.06
C ASP A 466 -3.97 -4.64 -8.85
N ILE A 467 -4.41 -3.46 -8.41
CA ILE A 467 -3.49 -2.37 -8.06
C ILE A 467 -3.09 -2.49 -6.59
N VAL A 468 -1.79 -2.58 -6.32
CA VAL A 468 -1.22 -2.52 -4.97
C VAL A 468 -0.33 -1.29 -4.83
N LEU A 469 -0.78 -0.32 -4.03
CA LEU A 469 -0.10 0.96 -3.83
C LEU A 469 1.18 0.82 -2.99
N ARG A 470 2.20 1.64 -3.29
CA ARG A 470 3.42 1.78 -2.48
C ARG A 470 3.34 3.05 -1.63
N PRO A 471 2.94 2.94 -0.34
CA PRO A 471 2.68 4.11 0.48
C PRO A 471 3.97 4.74 1.00
N HIS A 472 3.94 6.06 1.18
CA HIS A 472 4.97 6.82 1.93
C HIS A 472 4.33 7.83 2.90
N ALA A 473 3.16 7.47 3.43
CA ALA A 473 2.23 8.41 4.03
C ALA A 473 2.21 8.37 5.57
N PHE A 474 1.57 9.40 6.14
CA PHE A 474 1.28 9.53 7.58
C PHE A 474 -0.21 9.68 7.86
N GLY A 475 -1.05 9.56 6.82
CA GLY A 475 -2.48 9.81 6.88
C GLY A 475 -3.31 8.68 7.48
N SER A 476 -4.57 8.99 7.75
CA SER A 476 -5.52 8.17 8.51
C SER A 476 -5.98 6.89 7.82
N LEU A 477 -5.82 6.81 6.48
CA LEU A 477 -6.16 5.62 5.69
C LEU A 477 -5.04 4.57 5.72
N TYR A 478 -3.82 4.96 6.12
CA TYR A 478 -2.66 4.07 6.20
C TYR A 478 -2.13 3.89 7.64
N ARG A 479 -2.25 4.89 8.51
CA ARG A 479 -1.80 4.81 9.90
C ARG A 479 -2.96 4.51 10.85
N ILE A 480 -2.71 3.76 11.92
CA ILE A 480 -3.70 3.58 13.00
C ILE A 480 -3.91 4.91 13.71
N VAL A 481 -2.83 5.56 14.15
CA VAL A 481 -2.83 6.91 14.67
C VAL A 481 -2.09 7.82 13.67
N PRO A 482 -2.79 8.68 12.92
CA PRO A 482 -2.12 9.61 12.01
C PRO A 482 -1.38 10.69 12.80
N ASN A 483 -0.07 10.74 12.67
CA ASN A 483 0.78 11.79 13.23
C ASN A 483 1.75 12.29 12.15
N ASN A 484 1.71 13.60 11.87
CA ASN A 484 2.54 14.24 10.85
C ASN A 484 4.02 13.97 11.15
N PHE A 485 4.61 13.02 10.42
CA PHE A 485 6.02 12.65 10.42
C PHE A 485 6.55 11.79 11.59
N ASN A 486 5.72 11.43 12.58
CA ASN A 486 6.16 10.58 13.69
C ASN A 486 5.59 9.16 13.58
N ILE A 487 6.35 8.24 12.97
CA ILE A 487 5.94 6.83 12.82
C ILE A 487 5.98 6.03 14.14
N LEU A 488 6.74 6.49 15.14
CA LEU A 488 6.88 5.78 16.42
C LEU A 488 5.60 5.81 17.24
N GLU A 489 4.76 6.82 17.03
CA GLU A 489 3.46 6.99 17.70
C GLU A 489 2.29 6.46 16.85
N SER A 490 2.57 5.88 15.68
CA SER A 490 1.53 5.43 14.74
C SER A 490 0.72 4.24 15.25
N GLY A 491 1.29 3.43 16.16
CA GLY A 491 0.70 2.18 16.67
C GLY A 491 0.62 1.03 15.64
N GLY A 492 0.98 1.26 14.38
CA GLY A 492 0.87 0.30 13.29
C GLY A 492 0.32 0.92 12.00
N VAL A 493 -0.08 0.06 11.07
CA VAL A 493 -0.57 0.44 9.73
C VAL A 493 -1.84 -0.31 9.33
N LYS A 494 -2.59 0.27 8.39
CA LYS A 494 -3.78 -0.27 7.74
C LYS A 494 -3.47 -0.58 6.28
N LEU A 495 -3.85 -1.75 5.79
CA LEU A 495 -3.50 -2.20 4.43
C LEU A 495 -4.67 -2.13 3.44
N ASN A 496 -5.92 -2.04 3.91
CA ASN A 496 -7.12 -2.00 3.05
C ASN A 496 -7.01 -0.97 1.91
N HIS A 497 -6.61 0.25 2.23
CA HIS A 497 -6.51 1.33 1.24
C HIS A 497 -5.33 1.21 0.26
N LEU A 498 -4.44 0.23 0.48
CA LEU A 498 -3.33 -0.07 -0.42
C LEU A 498 -3.71 -1.09 -1.49
N ILE A 499 -4.85 -1.79 -1.34
CA ILE A 499 -5.27 -2.89 -2.22
C ILE A 499 -6.54 -2.48 -2.96
N TRP A 500 -6.47 -2.51 -4.29
CA TRP A 500 -7.55 -2.14 -5.20
C TRP A 500 -7.82 -3.29 -6.15
N LEU A 501 -8.91 -4.01 -5.88
CA LEU A 501 -9.33 -5.16 -6.65
C LEU A 501 -9.86 -4.72 -8.01
N ASN A 502 -9.44 -5.42 -9.06
CA ASN A 502 -9.94 -5.26 -10.40
C ASN A 502 -11.36 -5.84 -10.50
N ASN A 503 -12.30 -5.05 -11.02
CA ASN A 503 -13.69 -5.49 -11.23
C ASN A 503 -13.89 -6.23 -12.56
N GLN A 504 -12.80 -6.58 -13.26
CA GLN A 504 -12.76 -7.35 -14.51
C GLN A 504 -13.29 -6.60 -15.75
N ASP A 505 -13.60 -5.32 -15.60
CA ASP A 505 -14.13 -4.44 -16.64
C ASP A 505 -13.25 -3.19 -16.87
N GLY A 506 -12.06 -3.16 -16.28
CA GLY A 506 -11.17 -2.00 -16.31
C GLY A 506 -11.47 -0.95 -15.24
N THR A 507 -12.33 -1.27 -14.26
CA THR A 507 -12.56 -0.46 -13.06
C THR A 507 -12.04 -1.16 -11.80
N PHE A 508 -11.88 -0.40 -10.71
CA PHE A 508 -11.28 -0.90 -9.48
C PHE A 508 -12.12 -0.58 -8.24
N SER A 509 -12.08 -1.47 -7.26
CA SER A 509 -12.74 -1.34 -5.97
C SER A 509 -11.73 -1.51 -4.83
N ASN A 510 -11.80 -0.65 -3.82
CA ASN A 510 -10.94 -0.83 -2.65
C ASN A 510 -11.31 -2.12 -1.88
N TYR A 511 -10.31 -2.81 -1.32
CA TYR A 511 -10.55 -4.02 -0.52
C TYR A 511 -11.21 -3.70 0.83
N THR A 512 -12.45 -4.18 1.01
CA THR A 512 -13.27 -3.93 2.22
C THR A 512 -13.77 -5.18 2.93
N ASN A 513 -13.45 -6.39 2.43
CA ASN A 513 -14.02 -7.63 2.94
C ASN A 513 -13.63 -7.91 4.40
N LYS A 514 -12.39 -7.61 4.78
CA LYS A 514 -11.86 -7.80 6.14
C LYS A 514 -10.97 -6.65 6.53
N GLU A 515 -10.92 -6.35 7.82
CA GLU A 515 -9.96 -5.40 8.37
C GLU A 515 -8.54 -5.97 8.30
N LEU A 516 -7.62 -5.17 7.74
CA LEU A 516 -6.20 -5.51 7.57
C LEU A 516 -5.34 -4.51 8.36
N ILE A 517 -5.22 -4.72 9.67
CA ILE A 517 -4.42 -3.88 10.56
C ILE A 517 -3.19 -4.64 11.06
N ALA A 518 -2.01 -4.11 10.77
CA ALA A 518 -0.75 -4.58 11.30
C ALA A 518 -0.31 -3.69 12.48
N GLU A 519 -0.63 -4.13 13.69
CA GLU A 519 -0.28 -3.45 14.94
C GLU A 519 1.23 -3.52 15.25
N ASP A 520 1.69 -2.54 16.04
CA ASP A 520 3.06 -2.39 16.50
C ASP A 520 4.09 -2.42 15.36
N LEU A 521 3.71 -1.93 14.18
CA LEU A 521 4.58 -1.83 13.03
C LEU A 521 5.18 -0.43 12.92
N ILE A 522 6.50 -0.36 13.00
CA ILE A 522 7.27 0.87 12.78
C ILE A 522 7.92 0.74 11.40
N THR A 523 7.44 1.53 10.45
CA THR A 523 7.99 1.62 9.09
C THR A 523 7.57 2.94 8.44
N TYR A 524 8.42 3.48 7.57
CA TYR A 524 8.05 4.63 6.73
C TYR A 524 7.23 4.18 5.52
N ASN A 525 7.79 3.23 4.77
CA ASN A 525 7.21 2.70 3.54
C ASN A 525 6.82 1.23 3.71
N LEU A 526 5.97 0.73 2.82
CA LEU A 526 5.75 -0.69 2.63
C LEU A 526 6.07 -1.07 1.20
N PHE A 527 6.73 -2.21 1.03
CA PHE A 527 7.13 -2.73 -0.27
C PHE A 527 6.32 -4.02 -0.56
N PRO A 528 5.31 -3.95 -1.43
CA PRO A 528 4.50 -5.09 -1.79
C PRO A 528 5.26 -6.04 -2.71
N TYR A 529 5.01 -7.34 -2.55
CA TYR A 529 5.52 -8.38 -3.44
C TYR A 529 4.65 -9.65 -3.33
N MET A 530 4.80 -10.56 -4.29
CA MET A 530 4.11 -11.85 -4.28
C MET A 530 5.05 -12.98 -3.88
N GLU A 531 4.59 -13.85 -2.99
CA GLU A 531 5.26 -15.12 -2.65
C GLU A 531 4.19 -16.20 -2.53
N ASN A 532 4.39 -17.35 -3.21
CA ASN A 532 3.46 -18.48 -3.18
C ASN A 532 1.99 -18.08 -3.42
N ASN A 533 1.75 -17.21 -4.42
CA ASN A 533 0.43 -16.68 -4.79
C ASN A 533 -0.30 -15.92 -3.68
N LYS A 534 0.46 -15.36 -2.74
CA LYS A 534 -0.05 -14.47 -1.71
C LYS A 534 0.62 -13.12 -1.80
N LEU A 535 -0.15 -12.08 -1.48
CA LEU A 535 0.38 -10.74 -1.29
C LEU A 535 1.14 -10.68 0.03
N HIS A 536 2.36 -10.16 -0.05
CA HIS A 536 3.17 -9.79 1.10
C HIS A 536 3.50 -8.31 1.05
N PHE A 537 3.69 -7.71 2.22
CA PHE A 537 4.36 -6.41 2.38
C PHE A 537 5.61 -6.57 3.24
N MET A 538 6.71 -5.98 2.80
CA MET A 538 7.89 -5.78 3.64
C MET A 538 7.87 -4.38 4.25
N GLY A 539 8.04 -4.31 5.57
CA GLY A 539 8.35 -3.08 6.29
C GLY A 539 9.77 -3.12 6.84
N ILE A 540 10.41 -1.96 6.97
CA ILE A 540 11.79 -1.85 7.47
C ILE A 540 12.02 -0.51 8.16
N TYR A 541 12.80 -0.52 9.24
CA TYR A 541 13.14 0.68 10.01
C TYR A 541 14.47 0.49 10.77
N SER A 542 15.30 1.53 10.83
CA SER A 542 16.51 1.60 11.64
C SER A 542 16.18 1.99 13.09
N ASN A 543 16.39 1.08 14.05
CA ASN A 543 16.29 1.43 15.48
C ASN A 543 17.47 2.28 15.94
N ASN A 544 18.66 1.94 15.42
CA ASN A 544 19.91 2.60 15.76
C ASN A 544 20.85 2.53 14.56
N ALA A 545 20.82 3.58 13.74
CA ALA A 545 21.59 3.64 12.51
C ALA A 545 23.11 3.68 12.73
N GLU A 546 23.59 4.19 13.87
CA GLU A 546 25.02 4.23 14.23
C GLU A 546 25.69 2.85 14.27
N ILE A 547 24.90 1.83 14.62
CA ILE A 547 25.36 0.44 14.67
C ILE A 547 24.70 -0.44 13.60
N GLY A 548 23.93 0.16 12.69
CA GLY A 548 23.19 -0.54 11.65
C GLY A 548 22.07 -1.45 12.16
N GLU A 549 21.51 -1.20 13.35
CA GLU A 549 20.43 -2.03 13.89
C GLU A 549 19.11 -1.72 13.17
N VAL A 550 18.57 -2.74 12.50
CA VAL A 550 17.37 -2.63 11.66
C VAL A 550 16.33 -3.65 12.10
N ASN A 551 15.08 -3.20 12.20
CA ASN A 551 13.90 -4.05 12.29
C ASN A 551 13.33 -4.25 10.89
N ALA A 552 13.17 -5.51 10.49
CA ALA A 552 12.41 -5.87 9.31
C ALA A 552 11.14 -6.63 9.70
N THR A 553 10.10 -6.41 8.92
CA THR A 553 8.82 -7.11 9.08
C THR A 553 8.36 -7.65 7.74
N ASP A 554 7.89 -8.89 7.75
CA ASP A 554 7.14 -9.49 6.67
C ASP A 554 5.67 -9.63 7.07
N ILE A 555 4.76 -9.17 6.20
CA ILE A 555 3.32 -9.25 6.42
C ILE A 555 2.72 -10.04 5.27
N GLU A 556 2.36 -11.29 5.52
CA GLU A 556 1.57 -12.10 4.59
C GLU A 556 0.09 -11.74 4.76
N VAL A 557 -0.59 -11.44 3.64
CA VAL A 557 -2.00 -11.03 3.63
C VAL A 557 -2.87 -12.18 3.13
N ASN A 558 -3.92 -12.51 3.89
CA ASN A 558 -4.95 -13.47 3.49
C ASN A 558 -6.23 -12.68 3.13
N LEU A 559 -6.57 -12.66 1.84
CA LEU A 559 -7.75 -11.97 1.32
C LEU A 559 -9.00 -12.87 1.24
N ASP A 560 -8.83 -14.19 1.41
CA ASP A 560 -9.89 -15.21 1.49
C ASP A 560 -10.83 -15.00 2.68
#